data_AF-A0A439KLJ3-F1
#
_entry.id   AF-A0A439KLJ3-F1
#
_cell.length_a   1.000
_cell.length_b   1.000
_cell.length_c   1.000
_cell.angle_alpha   90.00
_cell.angle_beta   90.00
_cell.angle_gamma   90.00
#
_symmetry.space_group_name_H-M   'P 1'
#
loop_
_entity.id
_entity.type
_entity.pdbx_description
1 polymer ?
#
loop_
_entity_poly.entity_id
_entity_poly.type
_entity_poly.pdbx_seq_one_letter_code
_entity_poly.pdbx_strand_id
1 'polypeptide(L)'
;RLVNASSIDPAMLAIAADMAVHSRHPFSRAIAGAAGFAAQPKLESVSEHPGFGIEATAMGSTWRLGRRGWAGWKARTAGESGYGGTVLTKDGIIVASFVFEDALRSDARAAAEQLNNARISVEMLSGDTAAACGEVAEMLRIDRFVPALLPSGKVE
;
A
#
# COMPACT_ATOMS: atom_id res chain seq x y z
N ARG A 1 5.40 2.62 -0.25
CA ARG A 1 6.31 1.84 -1.12
C ARG A 1 6.01 0.35 -0.93
N LEU A 2 6.05 -0.47 -1.99
CA LEU A 2 5.99 -1.93 -1.85
C LEU A 2 7.35 -2.45 -1.37
N VAL A 3 7.40 -3.18 -0.24
CA VAL A 3 8.67 -3.58 0.39
C VAL A 3 9.01 -5.06 0.24
N ASN A 4 8.01 -5.90 -0.03
CA ASN A 4 8.20 -7.34 -0.18
C ASN A 4 8.21 -7.81 -1.65
N ALA A 5 8.48 -6.91 -2.61
CA ALA A 5 8.45 -7.23 -4.04
C ALA A 5 9.36 -8.41 -4.42
N SER A 6 10.55 -8.49 -3.82
CA SER A 6 11.54 -9.55 -4.08
C SER A 6 11.14 -10.93 -3.56
N SER A 7 10.18 -11.02 -2.64
CA SER A 7 9.68 -12.29 -2.10
C SER A 7 8.39 -12.78 -2.79
N ILE A 8 7.82 -11.98 -3.70
CA ILE A 8 6.61 -12.34 -4.44
C ILE A 8 7.00 -13.09 -5.72
N ASP A 9 6.27 -14.15 -6.05
CA ASP A 9 6.41 -14.85 -7.33
C ASP A 9 6.35 -13.83 -8.49
N PRO A 10 7.37 -13.77 -9.38
CA PRO A 10 7.41 -12.79 -10.46
C PRO A 10 6.19 -12.80 -11.38
N ALA A 11 5.59 -13.97 -11.64
CA ALA A 11 4.39 -14.07 -12.47
C ALA A 11 3.16 -13.48 -11.75
N MET A 12 3.04 -13.71 -10.43
CA MET A 12 1.96 -13.10 -9.64
C MET A 12 2.13 -11.59 -9.51
N LEU A 13 3.37 -11.11 -9.33
CA LEU A 13 3.67 -9.70 -9.28
C LEU A 13 3.32 -9.01 -10.60
N ALA A 14 3.62 -9.64 -11.74
CA ALA A 14 3.35 -9.09 -13.06
C ALA A 14 1.83 -9.02 -13.35
N ILE A 15 1.06 -10.05 -12.99
CA ILE A 15 -0.41 -10.01 -13.07
C ILE A 15 -0.98 -8.90 -12.19
N ALA A 16 -0.51 -8.77 -10.95
CA ALA A 16 -0.96 -7.70 -10.06
C ALA A 16 -0.62 -6.31 -10.60
N ALA A 17 0.55 -6.13 -11.21
CA ALA A 17 0.92 -4.86 -11.83
C ALA A 17 0.04 -4.52 -13.04
N ASP A 18 -0.25 -5.50 -13.90
CA ASP A 18 -1.15 -5.33 -15.05
C ASP A 18 -2.59 -4.98 -14.61
N MET A 19 -3.06 -5.55 -13.49
CA MET A 19 -4.32 -5.09 -12.89
C MET A 19 -4.19 -3.68 -12.30
N ALA A 20 -3.09 -3.39 -11.60
CA ALA A 20 -2.90 -2.19 -10.82
C ALA A 20 -2.74 -0.90 -11.66
N VAL A 21 -2.29 -0.99 -12.91
CA VAL A 21 -2.21 0.17 -13.82
C VAL A 21 -3.57 0.83 -14.08
N HIS A 22 -4.68 0.13 -13.83
CA HIS A 22 -6.04 0.63 -14.00
C HIS A 22 -6.58 1.43 -12.80
N SER A 23 -5.83 1.54 -11.70
CA SER A 23 -6.27 2.27 -10.49
C SER A 23 -5.34 3.42 -10.13
N ARG A 24 -5.92 4.52 -9.66
CA ARG A 24 -5.17 5.69 -9.18
C ARG A 24 -4.75 5.59 -7.73
N HIS A 25 -5.12 4.51 -7.03
CA HIS A 25 -4.80 4.33 -5.62
C HIS A 25 -3.27 4.24 -5.38
N PRO A 26 -2.71 4.87 -4.32
CA PRO A 26 -1.27 4.87 -4.06
C PRO A 26 -0.64 3.46 -4.01
N PHE A 27 -1.33 2.49 -3.41
CA PHE A 27 -0.85 1.10 -3.37
C PHE A 27 -0.84 0.44 -4.74
N SER A 28 -1.85 0.68 -5.59
CA SER A 28 -1.87 0.20 -6.96
C SER A 28 -0.71 0.78 -7.76
N ARG A 29 -0.43 2.08 -7.62
CA ARG A 29 0.74 2.71 -8.25
C ARG A 29 2.07 2.09 -7.81
N ALA A 30 2.19 1.75 -6.52
CA ALA A 30 3.39 1.10 -5.99
C ALA A 30 3.56 -0.34 -6.52
N ILE A 31 2.47 -1.10 -6.72
CA ILE A 31 2.51 -2.43 -7.33
C ILE A 31 2.84 -2.33 -8.83
N ALA A 32 2.16 -1.43 -9.55
CA ALA A 32 2.38 -1.23 -10.98
C ALA A 32 3.84 -0.89 -11.32
N GLY A 33 4.50 -0.11 -10.47
CA GLY A 33 5.91 0.25 -10.63
C GLY A 33 6.92 -0.81 -10.19
N ALA A 34 6.48 -1.92 -9.57
CA ALA A 34 7.37 -2.92 -9.00
C ALA A 34 7.59 -4.16 -9.89
N ALA A 35 6.76 -4.38 -10.91
CA ALA A 35 6.89 -5.55 -11.78
C ALA A 35 8.00 -5.39 -12.83
N GLY A 36 8.72 -6.49 -13.06
CA GLY A 36 9.55 -6.67 -14.24
C GLY A 36 8.74 -7.21 -15.43
N PHE A 37 9.41 -7.48 -16.55
CA PHE A 37 8.77 -8.09 -17.72
C PHE A 37 8.56 -9.60 -17.47
N ALA A 38 7.31 -10.04 -17.44
CA ALA A 38 6.94 -11.46 -17.42
C ALA A 38 5.86 -11.73 -18.47
N ALA A 39 5.74 -12.99 -18.90
CA ALA A 39 4.61 -13.42 -19.70
C ALA A 39 3.39 -13.57 -18.77
N GLN A 40 2.43 -12.65 -18.83
CA GLN A 40 1.15 -12.75 -18.14
C GLN A 40 0.00 -13.07 -19.12
N PRO A 41 -1.06 -13.75 -18.66
CA PRO A 41 -2.27 -13.90 -19.45
C PRO A 41 -2.88 -12.51 -19.73
N LYS A 42 -3.42 -12.32 -20.93
CA LYS A 42 -4.11 -11.09 -21.29
C LYS A 42 -5.39 -10.94 -20.45
N LEU A 43 -5.53 -9.81 -19.77
CA LEU A 43 -6.78 -9.46 -19.08
C LEU A 43 -7.89 -9.23 -20.11
N GLU A 44 -9.00 -9.94 -19.95
CA GLU A 44 -10.18 -9.88 -20.82
C GLU A 44 -11.15 -8.79 -20.36
N SER A 45 -11.24 -8.58 -19.05
CA SER A 45 -12.01 -7.50 -18.43
C SER A 45 -11.31 -7.01 -17.17
N VAL A 46 -11.50 -5.72 -16.84
CA VAL A 46 -10.99 -5.09 -15.62
C VAL A 46 -12.05 -4.14 -15.08
N SER A 47 -12.32 -4.20 -13.77
CA SER A 47 -13.28 -3.36 -13.06
C SER A 47 -12.72 -2.92 -11.70
N GLU A 48 -12.86 -1.64 -11.37
CA GLU A 48 -12.49 -1.11 -10.06
C GLU A 48 -13.72 -1.11 -9.14
N HIS A 49 -13.53 -1.59 -7.91
CA HIS A 49 -14.52 -1.61 -6.84
C HIS A 49 -14.06 -0.63 -5.76
N PRO A 50 -14.62 0.60 -5.71
CA PRO A 50 -14.21 1.64 -4.78
C PRO A 50 -14.23 1.15 -3.33
N GLY A 51 -13.13 1.37 -2.61
CA GLY A 51 -12.97 0.91 -1.23
C GLY A 51 -12.68 -0.59 -1.07
N PHE A 52 -12.58 -1.37 -2.16
CA PHE A 52 -12.30 -2.80 -2.10
C PHE A 52 -11.06 -3.22 -2.90
N GLY A 53 -10.97 -2.86 -4.17
CA GLY A 53 -9.88 -3.28 -5.04
C GLY A 53 -10.26 -3.35 -6.52
N ILE A 54 -9.51 -4.12 -7.30
CA ILE A 54 -9.68 -4.33 -8.73
C ILE A 54 -10.01 -5.80 -8.98
N GLU A 55 -11.02 -6.06 -9.81
CA GLU A 55 -11.37 -7.38 -10.32
C GLU A 55 -11.02 -7.45 -11.81
N ALA A 56 -10.52 -8.61 -12.25
CA ALA A 56 -10.27 -8.86 -13.66
C ALA A 56 -10.59 -10.32 -14.02
N THR A 57 -10.84 -10.59 -15.30
CA THR A 57 -10.96 -11.95 -15.83
C THR A 57 -9.82 -12.25 -16.79
N ALA A 58 -9.25 -13.45 -16.71
CA ALA A 58 -8.27 -13.91 -17.69
C ALA A 58 -8.30 -15.44 -17.77
N MET A 59 -8.42 -15.98 -18.98
CA MET A 59 -8.46 -17.43 -19.24
C MET A 59 -9.52 -18.16 -18.40
N GLY A 60 -10.70 -17.54 -18.24
CA GLY A 60 -11.80 -18.10 -17.45
C GLY A 60 -11.60 -18.11 -15.93
N SER A 61 -10.51 -17.53 -15.41
CA SER A 61 -10.28 -17.34 -13.97
C SER A 61 -10.62 -15.90 -13.56
N THR A 62 -11.16 -15.73 -12.35
CA THR A 62 -11.38 -14.42 -11.74
C THR A 62 -10.18 -14.04 -10.88
N TRP A 63 -9.58 -12.90 -11.18
CA TRP A 63 -8.48 -12.32 -10.42
C TRP A 63 -8.99 -11.14 -9.59
N ARG A 64 -8.57 -11.04 -8.33
CA ARG A 64 -8.84 -9.85 -7.51
C ARG A 64 -7.58 -9.37 -6.83
N LEU A 65 -7.30 -8.07 -6.99
CA LEU A 65 -6.24 -7.34 -6.30
C LEU A 65 -6.90 -6.33 -5.35
N GLY A 66 -6.77 -6.52 -4.04
CA GLY A 66 -7.45 -5.63 -3.11
C GLY A 66 -7.41 -6.09 -1.66
N ARG A 67 -8.34 -5.55 -0.86
CA ARG A 67 -8.47 -5.88 0.57
C ARG A 67 -8.63 -7.39 0.75
N ARG A 68 -7.83 -7.98 1.67
CA ARG A 68 -7.84 -9.43 1.97
C ARG A 68 -9.26 -9.99 2.15
N GLY A 69 -10.09 -9.32 2.96
CA GLY A 69 -11.46 -9.77 3.25
C GLY A 69 -12.42 -9.78 2.04
N TRP A 70 -12.14 -8.99 1.01
CA TRP A 70 -12.93 -8.93 -0.22
C TRP A 70 -12.39 -9.85 -1.32
N ALA A 71 -11.06 -9.82 -1.52
CA ALA A 71 -10.41 -10.62 -2.55
C ALA A 71 -10.39 -12.12 -2.18
N GLY A 72 -9.96 -12.44 -0.95
CA GLY A 72 -9.68 -13.80 -0.47
C GLY A 72 -10.87 -14.52 0.17
N TRP A 73 -12.06 -14.39 -0.41
CA TRP A 73 -13.30 -14.86 0.22
C TRP A 73 -13.39 -16.38 0.44
N LYS A 74 -12.63 -17.20 -0.31
CA LYS A 74 -12.55 -18.67 -0.11
C LYS A 74 -11.49 -19.08 0.91
N ALA A 75 -10.52 -18.23 1.23
CA ALA A 75 -9.47 -18.49 2.21
C ALA A 75 -9.93 -18.28 3.67
N ARG A 76 -11.23 -18.07 3.91
CA ARG A 76 -11.83 -17.82 5.24
C ARG A 76 -11.85 -19.05 6.18
N THR A 77 -10.94 -20.01 6.02
CA THR A 77 -10.79 -21.13 6.96
C THR A 77 -10.14 -20.64 8.25
N ALA A 78 -10.78 -20.97 9.37
CA ALA A 78 -10.51 -20.52 10.74
C ALA A 78 -9.02 -20.33 11.09
N GLY A 79 -8.66 -19.11 11.53
CA GLY A 79 -7.38 -18.86 12.22
C GLY A 79 -6.62 -17.61 11.79
N GLU A 80 -6.90 -17.02 10.63
CA GLU A 80 -6.18 -15.82 10.19
C GLU A 80 -6.73 -14.56 10.89
N SER A 81 -6.08 -14.17 11.98
CA SER A 81 -6.38 -12.98 12.79
C SER A 81 -6.04 -11.64 12.11
N GLY A 82 -6.03 -11.58 10.78
CA GLY A 82 -5.63 -10.41 10.00
C GLY A 82 -6.62 -10.08 8.91
N TYR A 83 -7.65 -9.28 9.20
CA TYR A 83 -8.54 -8.70 8.18
C TYR A 83 -7.86 -7.59 7.34
N GLY A 84 -6.62 -7.24 7.66
CA GLY A 84 -5.84 -6.20 7.00
C GLY A 84 -4.99 -6.70 5.83
N GLY A 85 -4.57 -5.77 4.98
CA GLY A 85 -3.60 -6.01 3.90
C GLY A 85 -4.20 -6.12 2.50
N THR A 86 -3.32 -5.94 1.52
CA THR A 86 -3.63 -6.08 0.09
C THR A 86 -3.12 -7.42 -0.41
N VAL A 87 -3.95 -8.16 -1.15
CA VAL A 87 -3.62 -9.47 -1.70
C VAL A 87 -4.01 -9.57 -3.16
N LEU A 88 -3.34 -10.45 -3.90
CA LEU A 88 -3.78 -10.96 -5.19
C LEU A 88 -4.40 -12.33 -4.97
N THR A 89 -5.55 -12.56 -5.60
CA THR A 89 -6.24 -13.85 -5.55
C THR A 89 -6.61 -14.33 -6.94
N LYS A 90 -6.62 -15.65 -7.10
CA LYS A 90 -7.17 -16.36 -8.26
C LYS A 90 -8.32 -17.23 -7.77
N ASP A 91 -9.52 -17.00 -8.30
CA ASP A 91 -10.75 -17.70 -7.95
C ASP A 91 -11.05 -17.73 -6.43
N GLY A 92 -10.65 -16.67 -5.73
CA GLY A 92 -10.82 -16.49 -4.28
C GLY A 92 -9.71 -17.07 -3.40
N ILE A 93 -8.69 -17.72 -3.99
CA ILE A 93 -7.51 -18.24 -3.29
C ILE A 93 -6.39 -17.21 -3.35
N ILE A 94 -5.77 -16.91 -2.22
CA ILE A 94 -4.66 -15.96 -2.12
C ILE A 94 -3.42 -16.57 -2.79
N VAL A 95 -2.86 -15.85 -3.76
CA VAL A 95 -1.66 -16.26 -4.50
C VAL A 95 -0.48 -15.29 -4.33
N ALA A 96 -0.75 -14.07 -3.82
CA ALA A 96 0.28 -13.15 -3.35
C ALA A 96 -0.26 -12.21 -2.26
N SER A 97 0.61 -11.75 -1.37
CA SER A 97 0.32 -10.70 -0.37
C SER A 97 1.30 -9.55 -0.56
N PHE A 98 0.82 -8.32 -0.42
CA PHE A 98 1.60 -7.10 -0.62
C PHE A 98 1.76 -6.36 0.70
N VAL A 99 3.01 -6.07 1.05
CA VAL A 99 3.38 -5.33 2.25
C VAL A 99 3.85 -3.95 1.82
N PHE A 100 3.24 -2.92 2.40
CA PHE A 100 3.58 -1.54 2.14
C PHE A 100 4.15 -0.89 3.39
N GLU A 101 5.16 -0.07 3.19
CA GLU A 101 5.65 0.89 4.18
C GLU A 101 5.51 2.29 3.60
N ASP A 102 5.12 3.25 4.43
CA ASP A 102 5.21 4.64 4.02
C ASP A 102 6.68 5.04 3.93
N ALA A 103 7.05 5.58 2.77
CA ALA A 103 8.40 6.04 2.53
C ALA A 103 8.40 7.56 2.62
N LEU A 104 9.33 8.10 3.39
CA LEU A 104 9.61 9.52 3.39
C LEU A 104 10.02 9.98 1.98
N ARG A 105 9.69 11.23 1.64
CA ARG A 105 10.23 11.84 0.42
C ARG A 105 11.76 11.89 0.54
N SER A 106 12.45 11.70 -0.58
CA SER A 106 13.92 11.63 -0.62
C SER A 106 14.60 12.89 -0.08
N ASP A 107 13.94 14.04 -0.15
CA ASP A 107 14.40 15.35 0.31
C ASP A 107 13.92 15.71 1.73
N ALA A 108 13.04 14.91 2.34
CA ALA A 108 12.39 15.26 3.61
C ALA A 108 13.39 15.50 4.74
N ARG A 109 14.42 14.64 4.85
CA ARG A 109 15.48 14.80 5.86
C ARG A 109 16.28 16.09 5.64
N ALA A 110 16.69 16.36 4.41
CA ALA A 110 17.45 17.57 4.08
C ALA A 110 16.63 18.85 4.37
N ALA A 111 15.34 18.83 4.05
CA ALA A 111 14.43 19.94 4.34
C ALA A 111 14.26 20.16 5.85
N ALA A 112 14.04 19.10 6.64
CA ALA A 112 13.94 19.20 8.10
C ALA A 112 15.24 19.75 8.72
N GLU A 113 16.40 19.28 8.26
CA GLU A 113 17.71 19.77 8.70
C GLU A 113 17.91 21.26 8.37
N GLN A 114 17.48 21.72 7.19
CA GLN A 114 17.56 23.14 6.83
C GLN A 114 16.71 24.02 7.75
N LEU A 115 15.48 23.60 8.07
CA LEU A 115 14.59 24.32 9.01
C LEU A 115 15.20 24.37 10.41
N ASN A 116 15.73 23.25 10.89
CA ASN A 116 16.41 23.18 12.19
C ASN A 116 17.65 24.09 12.24
N ASN A 117 18.48 24.09 11.19
CA ASN A 117 19.64 24.97 11.08
C ASN A 117 19.25 26.46 11.04
N ALA A 118 18.09 26.78 10.46
CA ALA A 118 17.50 28.11 10.50
C ALA A 118 16.84 28.46 11.85
N ARG A 119 16.92 27.57 12.85
CA ARG A 119 16.28 27.69 14.18
C ARG A 119 14.76 27.83 14.12
N ILE A 120 14.13 27.28 13.08
CA ILE A 120 12.69 27.20 12.95
C ILE A 120 12.23 25.92 13.65
N SER A 121 11.31 26.04 14.59
CA SER A 121 10.71 24.87 15.24
C SER A 121 9.78 24.14 14.27
N VAL A 122 9.97 22.82 14.13
CA VAL A 122 9.14 21.95 13.30
C VAL A 122 8.31 21.04 14.20
N GLU A 123 7.01 20.96 13.92
CA GLU A 123 6.08 20.06 14.59
C GLU A 123 5.27 19.28 13.54
N MET A 124 5.08 17.98 13.77
CA MET A 124 4.34 17.10 12.87
C MET A 124 2.94 16.81 13.40
N LEU A 125 1.91 17.14 12.62
CA LEU A 125 0.51 16.84 12.93
C LEU A 125 -0.03 15.79 11.96
N SER A 126 -0.40 14.60 12.45
CA SER A 126 -0.90 13.51 11.60
C SER A 126 -2.15 12.84 12.16
N GLY A 127 -2.96 12.31 11.25
CA GLY A 127 -4.09 11.43 11.59
C GLY A 127 -3.69 9.97 11.72
N ASP A 128 -2.43 9.64 11.42
CA ASP A 128 -1.90 8.28 11.52
C ASP A 128 -1.70 7.82 12.96
N THR A 129 -1.42 6.53 13.11
CA THR A 129 -1.15 5.93 14.42
C THR A 129 0.08 6.55 15.08
N ALA A 130 0.10 6.51 16.42
CA ALA A 130 1.24 6.99 17.20
C ALA A 130 2.55 6.26 16.85
N ALA A 131 2.49 4.96 16.54
CA ALA A 131 3.65 4.18 16.13
C ALA A 131 4.26 4.72 14.82
N ALA A 132 3.43 4.87 13.77
CA ALA A 132 3.88 5.39 12.48
C ALA A 132 4.43 6.83 12.59
N CYS A 133 3.78 7.68 13.38
CA CYS A 133 4.25 9.04 13.61
C CYS A 133 5.60 9.07 14.37
N GLY A 134 5.76 8.20 15.36
CA GLY A 134 7.01 8.10 16.12
C GLY A 134 8.19 7.71 15.24
N GLU A 135 8.02 6.70 14.37
CA GLU A 135 9.04 6.27 13.42
C GLU A 135 9.45 7.41 12.47
N VAL A 136 8.48 8.13 11.91
CA VAL A 136 8.75 9.27 11.02
C VAL A 136 9.46 10.41 11.76
N ALA A 137 9.01 10.75 12.97
CA ALA A 137 9.60 11.80 13.78
C ALA A 137 11.07 11.51 14.10
N GLU A 138 11.39 10.26 14.45
CA GLU A 138 12.77 9.82 14.70
C GLU A 138 13.64 9.92 13.43
N MET A 139 13.13 9.42 12.31
CA MET A 139 13.85 9.46 11.02
C MET A 139 14.16 10.89 10.56
N LEU A 140 13.29 11.85 10.86
CA LEU A 140 13.43 13.27 10.47
C LEU A 140 14.03 14.16 11.58
N ARG A 141 14.26 13.63 12.79
CA ARG A 141 14.68 14.39 13.98
C ARG A 141 13.73 15.55 14.29
N ILE A 142 12.43 15.24 14.33
CA ILE A 142 11.39 16.17 14.74
C ILE A 142 11.03 15.86 16.19
N ASP A 143 11.27 16.82 17.08
CA ASP A 143 11.10 16.61 18.53
C ASP A 143 9.62 16.62 18.97
N ARG A 144 8.74 17.27 18.20
CA ARG A 144 7.31 17.41 18.53
C ARG A 144 6.44 16.81 17.45
N PHE A 145 5.57 15.89 17.84
CA PHE A 145 4.54 15.36 16.95
C PHE A 145 3.26 15.05 17.72
N VAL A 146 2.12 15.20 17.03
CA VAL A 146 0.80 14.87 17.54
C VAL A 146 0.14 13.86 16.59
N PRO A 147 -0.01 12.59 17.01
CA PRO A 147 -0.61 11.55 16.18
C PRO A 147 -2.13 11.49 16.36
N ALA A 148 -2.78 10.65 15.54
CA ALA A 148 -4.20 10.30 15.63
C ALA A 148 -5.18 11.51 15.61
N LEU A 149 -4.76 12.63 15.02
CA LEU A 149 -5.60 13.81 14.89
C LEU A 149 -6.69 13.62 13.83
N LEU A 150 -7.93 13.92 14.22
CA LEU A 150 -9.01 14.19 13.26
C LEU A 150 -8.74 15.49 12.49
N PRO A 151 -9.36 15.69 11.31
CA PRO A 151 -9.20 16.92 10.55
C PRO A 151 -9.47 18.19 11.37
N SER A 152 -10.46 18.17 12.27
CA SER A 152 -10.78 19.28 13.16
C SER A 152 -9.67 19.60 14.17
N GLY A 153 -8.99 18.57 14.69
CA GLY A 153 -7.91 18.73 15.66
C GLY A 153 -6.58 19.21 15.07
N LYS A 154 -6.49 19.40 13.75
CA LYS A 154 -5.30 19.98 13.09
C LYS A 154 -5.33 21.52 13.02
N VAL A 155 -6.48 22.12 13.34
CA VAL A 155 -6.75 23.56 13.15
C VAL A 155 -6.86 24.31 14.47
N GLU A 156 -6.83 23.59 15.59
CA GLU A 156 -6.78 24.11 16.97
C GLU A 156 -5.34 24.35 17.40
#